data_AF-A0A9D4QG90-F1
#
_entry.id   AF-A0A9D4QG90-F1
#
_cell.length_a   1.000
_cell.length_b   1.000
_cell.length_c   1.000
_cell.angle_alpha   90.00
_cell.angle_beta   90.00
_cell.angle_gamma   90.00
#
_symmetry.space_group_name_H-M   'P 1'
#
loop_
_entity.id
_entity.type
_entity.pdbx_description
1 polymer ?
#
loop_
_entity_poly.entity_id
_entity_poly.type
_entity_poly.pdbx_seq_one_letter_code
_entity_poly.pdbx_strand_id
1 'polypeptide(L)'
;MEAGPLGDRRVRCLNADSGCDFIGPLKQLDEHLRESCALYSTTCLKCGDTVPHKDMRLHYSACGGRPGVFLRSADARCLLDNLSTACEKLEQTVASAGPHENGTLRDTVNLVREQFTRIQGQLAAGAPWHLRKCGVPRLGK
;
A
#
# COMPACT_ATOMS: atom_id res chain seq x y z
N MET A 1 -4.69 -17.30 -41.06
CA MET A 1 -5.16 -17.78 -39.74
C MET A 1 -5.64 -16.54 -39.00
N GLU A 2 -6.94 -16.24 -39.10
CA GLU A 2 -7.54 -15.09 -38.41
C GLU A 2 -7.73 -15.49 -36.94
N ALA A 3 -6.96 -14.87 -36.03
CA ALA A 3 -7.20 -15.01 -34.60
C ALA A 3 -8.52 -14.31 -34.28
N GLY A 4 -9.59 -15.09 -34.06
CA GLY A 4 -10.89 -14.54 -33.66
C GLY A 4 -10.77 -13.68 -32.39
N PRO A 5 -11.69 -12.71 -32.18
CA PRO A 5 -11.60 -11.77 -31.09
C PRO A 5 -11.59 -12.49 -29.73
N LEU A 6 -10.48 -12.37 -29.00
CA LEU A 6 -10.27 -13.01 -27.70
C LEU A 6 -11.39 -12.71 -26.68
N GLY A 7 -12.13 -11.61 -26.86
CA GLY A 7 -13.20 -11.17 -25.98
C GLY A 7 -14.39 -12.12 -25.85
N ASP A 8 -14.67 -12.94 -26.87
CA ASP A 8 -15.80 -13.89 -26.85
C ASP A 8 -15.43 -15.26 -26.26
N ARG A 9 -14.14 -15.50 -26.01
CA ARG A 9 -13.68 -16.75 -25.41
C ARG A 9 -14.24 -16.87 -24.00
N ARG A 10 -14.91 -17.99 -23.71
CA ARG A 10 -15.41 -18.28 -22.36
C ARG A 10 -14.25 -18.52 -21.41
N VAL A 11 -14.27 -17.84 -20.27
CA VAL A 11 -13.29 -17.94 -19.19
C VAL A 11 -14.00 -18.13 -17.86
N ARG A 12 -13.31 -18.72 -16.89
CA ARG A 12 -13.77 -18.84 -15.51
C ARG A 12 -13.30 -17.62 -14.71
N CYS A 13 -13.98 -17.32 -13.61
CA CYS A 13 -13.53 -16.31 -12.67
C CYS A 13 -12.15 -16.66 -12.08
N LEU A 14 -11.36 -15.64 -11.76
CA LEU A 14 -10.08 -15.79 -11.04
C LEU A 14 -10.26 -16.40 -9.64
N ASN A 15 -11.45 -16.25 -9.06
CA ASN A 15 -11.83 -16.81 -7.76
C ASN A 15 -12.64 -18.12 -7.89
N ALA A 16 -12.58 -18.82 -9.03
CA ALA A 16 -13.31 -20.07 -9.22
C ALA A 16 -12.91 -21.13 -8.18
N ASP A 17 -11.62 -21.23 -7.84
CA ASP A 17 -11.12 -22.15 -6.82
C ASP A 17 -11.59 -21.79 -5.40
N SER A 18 -12.01 -20.54 -5.21
CA SER A 18 -12.62 -20.04 -3.96
C SER A 18 -14.15 -20.19 -3.95
N GLY A 19 -14.76 -20.73 -5.02
CA GLY A 19 -16.20 -20.98 -5.13
C GLY A 19 -16.98 -19.96 -5.97
N CYS A 20 -16.34 -19.19 -6.86
CA CYS A 20 -17.07 -18.34 -7.80
C CYS A 20 -17.45 -19.12 -9.07
N ASP A 21 -18.75 -19.28 -9.30
CA ASP A 21 -19.28 -20.09 -10.42
C ASP A 21 -19.38 -19.33 -11.75
N PHE A 22 -18.82 -18.12 -11.86
CA PHE A 22 -18.90 -17.34 -13.09
C PHE A 22 -18.11 -18.01 -14.22
N ILE A 23 -18.80 -18.26 -15.34
CA ILE A 23 -18.23 -18.68 -16.61
C ILE A 23 -18.86 -17.87 -17.75
N GLY A 24 -18.12 -16.91 -18.28
CA GLY A 24 -18.61 -15.98 -19.30
C GLY A 24 -17.53 -15.57 -20.29
N PRO A 25 -17.87 -14.78 -21.33
CA PRO A 25 -16.91 -14.15 -22.24
C PRO A 25 -15.83 -13.37 -21.50
N LEU A 26 -14.58 -13.41 -21.98
CA LEU A 26 -13.46 -12.66 -21.41
C LEU A 26 -13.77 -11.15 -21.27
N LYS A 27 -14.52 -10.59 -22.22
CA LYS A 27 -14.94 -9.18 -22.17
C LYS A 27 -15.85 -8.82 -20.98
N GLN A 28 -16.55 -9.80 -20.39
CA GLN A 28 -17.42 -9.61 -19.21
C GLN A 28 -16.71 -9.91 -17.89
N LEU A 29 -15.47 -10.43 -17.92
CA LEU A 29 -14.76 -10.84 -16.72
C LEU A 29 -14.42 -9.63 -15.81
N ASP A 30 -14.03 -8.48 -16.40
CA ASP A 30 -13.70 -7.27 -15.64
C ASP A 30 -14.92 -6.69 -14.90
N GLU A 31 -16.05 -6.57 -15.60
CA GLU A 31 -17.32 -6.16 -15.00
C GLU A 31 -17.75 -7.13 -13.89
N HIS A 32 -17.66 -8.44 -14.16
CA HIS A 32 -17.94 -9.46 -13.15
C HIS A 32 -17.07 -9.25 -11.89
N LEU A 33 -15.76 -9.10 -12.04
CA LEU A 33 -14.86 -8.91 -10.91
C LEU A 33 -15.22 -7.65 -10.11
N ARG A 34 -15.47 -6.54 -10.80
CA ARG A 34 -15.69 -5.24 -10.16
C ARG A 34 -17.01 -5.15 -9.40
N GLU A 35 -18.10 -5.66 -10.00
CA GLU A 35 -19.46 -5.38 -9.55
C GLU A 35 -20.18 -6.62 -8.98
N SER A 36 -19.87 -7.82 -9.47
CA SER A 36 -20.68 -9.02 -9.22
C SER A 36 -19.97 -10.11 -8.42
N CYS A 37 -18.64 -10.14 -8.43
CA CYS A 37 -17.88 -11.19 -7.77
C CYS A 37 -17.86 -10.97 -6.25
N ALA A 38 -18.70 -11.72 -5.53
CA ALA A 38 -18.74 -11.68 -4.07
C ALA A 38 -17.40 -12.07 -3.41
N LEU A 39 -16.55 -12.80 -4.13
CA LEU A 39 -15.24 -13.26 -3.67
C LEU A 39 -14.09 -12.32 -4.07
N TYR A 40 -14.36 -11.29 -4.88
CA TYR A 40 -13.35 -10.29 -5.20
C TYR A 40 -13.27 -9.26 -4.08
N SER A 41 -12.29 -9.44 -3.20
CA SER A 41 -12.02 -8.55 -2.08
C SER A 41 -10.70 -7.80 -2.27
N THR A 42 -10.64 -6.58 -1.75
CA THR A 42 -9.44 -5.74 -1.74
C THR A 42 -9.18 -5.17 -0.35
N THR A 43 -7.92 -4.85 -0.06
CA THR A 43 -7.52 -4.30 1.25
C THR A 43 -7.77 -2.80 1.28
N CYS A 44 -8.48 -2.32 2.29
CA CYS A 44 -8.69 -0.89 2.51
C CYS A 44 -7.37 -0.23 2.93
N LEU A 45 -6.95 0.82 2.23
CA LEU A 45 -5.70 1.53 2.53
C LEU A 45 -5.79 2.42 3.79
N LYS A 46 -7.00 2.64 4.34
CA LYS A 46 -7.20 3.43 5.56
C LYS A 46 -7.09 2.63 6.84
N CYS A 47 -7.62 1.41 6.86
CA CYS A 47 -7.69 0.56 8.06
C CYS A 47 -6.99 -0.80 7.90
N GLY A 48 -6.69 -1.23 6.68
CA GLY A 48 -6.10 -2.53 6.38
C GLY A 48 -7.10 -3.69 6.33
N ASP A 49 -8.40 -3.44 6.47
CA ASP A 49 -9.41 -4.51 6.40
C ASP A 49 -9.59 -5.02 4.97
N THR A 50 -9.83 -6.32 4.84
CA THR A 50 -10.24 -6.94 3.56
C THR A 50 -11.73 -6.71 3.36
N VAL A 51 -12.09 -5.98 2.31
CA VAL A 51 -13.47 -5.59 2.01
C VAL A 51 -13.82 -6.07 0.59
N PRO A 52 -15.03 -6.59 0.33
CA PRO A 52 -15.48 -6.85 -1.03
C PRO A 52 -15.31 -5.60 -1.90
N HIS A 53 -14.76 -5.75 -3.10
CA HIS A 53 -14.42 -4.62 -3.96
C HIS A 53 -15.64 -3.72 -4.24
N LYS A 54 -16.80 -4.32 -4.51
CA LYS A 54 -18.08 -3.63 -4.70
C LYS A 54 -18.48 -2.73 -3.53
N ASP A 55 -18.11 -3.11 -2.30
CA ASP A 55 -18.47 -2.40 -1.07
C ASP A 55 -17.37 -1.40 -0.65
N MET A 56 -16.21 -1.42 -1.32
CA MET A 56 -15.07 -0.58 -0.95
C MET A 56 -15.40 0.91 -0.98
N ARG A 57 -16.23 1.37 -1.92
CA ARG A 57 -16.63 2.78 -1.99
C ARG A 57 -17.44 3.22 -0.76
N LEU A 58 -18.39 2.38 -0.33
CA LEU A 58 -19.20 2.64 0.87
C LEU A 58 -18.37 2.50 2.15
N HIS A 59 -17.50 1.48 2.21
CA HIS A 59 -16.56 1.33 3.30
C HIS A 59 -15.66 2.57 3.42
N TYR A 60 -15.06 3.04 2.33
CA TYR A 60 -14.06 4.10 2.36
C TYR A 60 -14.61 5.44 2.89
N SER A 61 -15.88 5.75 2.65
CA SER A 61 -16.54 6.96 3.16
C SER A 61 -16.86 6.86 4.65
N ALA A 62 -17.24 5.67 5.14
CA ALA A 62 -17.52 5.42 6.56
C ALA A 62 -16.27 5.00 7.36
N CYS A 63 -15.14 4.73 6.70
CA CYS A 63 -13.94 4.21 7.32
C CYS A 63 -13.29 5.27 8.22
N GLY A 64 -13.24 4.98 9.52
CA GLY A 64 -12.54 5.79 10.53
C GLY A 64 -11.01 5.62 10.53
N GLY A 65 -10.48 4.81 9.60
CA GLY A 65 -9.04 4.66 9.40
C GLY A 65 -8.39 5.93 8.81
N ARG A 66 -7.09 6.11 9.05
CA ARG A 66 -6.35 7.25 8.50
C ARG A 66 -5.84 6.90 7.11
N PRO A 67 -5.93 7.80 6.11
CA PRO A 67 -5.34 7.56 4.81
C PRO A 67 -3.85 7.21 4.95
N GLY A 68 -3.47 6.02 4.49
CA GLY A 68 -2.09 5.56 4.46
C GLY A 68 -1.74 4.99 3.08
N VAL A 69 -0.45 4.81 2.84
CA VAL A 69 0.04 4.11 1.65
C VAL A 69 0.45 2.71 2.08
N PHE A 70 -0.06 1.69 1.39
CA PHE A 70 0.47 0.34 1.55
C PHE A 70 1.82 0.25 0.83
N LEU A 71 2.89 0.12 1.61
CA LEU A 71 4.21 -0.16 1.10
C LEU A 71 4.54 -1.62 1.40
N ARG A 72 5.08 -2.34 0.42
CA ARG A 72 5.65 -3.67 0.71
C ARG A 72 6.86 -3.46 1.59
N SER A 73 7.17 -4.45 2.43
CA SER A 73 8.30 -4.37 3.36
C SER A 73 9.64 -4.06 2.67
N ALA A 74 9.84 -4.55 1.44
CA ALA A 74 11.03 -4.26 0.65
C ALA A 74 11.10 -2.79 0.22
N ASP A 75 9.96 -2.22 -0.23
CA ASP A 75 9.87 -0.81 -0.65
C ASP A 75 10.02 0.12 0.56
N ALA A 76 9.43 -0.25 1.70
CA ALA A 76 9.58 0.48 2.95
C ALA A 76 11.04 0.52 3.43
N ARG A 77 11.75 -0.61 3.34
CA ARG A 77 13.18 -0.68 3.69
C ARG A 77 14.04 0.17 2.75
N CYS A 78 13.82 0.06 1.44
CA CYS A 78 14.51 0.88 0.44
C CYS A 78 14.29 2.37 0.70
N LEU A 79 13.06 2.77 1.04
CA LEU A 79 12.75 4.15 1.39
C LEU A 79 13.50 4.61 2.64
N LEU A 80 13.56 3.77 3.69
CA LEU A 80 14.31 4.07 4.91
C LEU A 80 15.81 4.21 4.63
N ASP A 81 16.41 3.33 3.83
CA ASP A 81 17.84 3.38 3.46
C ASP A 81 18.15 4.66 2.67
N ASN A 82 17.28 5.01 1.72
CA ASN A 82 17.42 6.25 0.94
C ASN A 82 17.32 7.50 1.82
N LEU A 83 16.40 7.50 2.79
CA LEU A 83 16.25 8.61 3.75
C LEU A 83 17.47 8.71 4.67
N SER A 84 18.00 7.59 5.16
CA SER A 84 19.23 7.56 5.97
C SER A 84 20.40 8.16 5.19
N THR A 85 20.59 7.69 3.95
CA THR A 85 21.64 8.19 3.04
C THR A 85 21.48 9.69 2.78
N ALA A 86 20.24 10.17 2.60
CA ALA A 86 19.97 11.59 2.40
C ALA A 86 20.34 12.42 3.65
N CYS A 87 20.03 11.92 4.86
CA CYS A 87 20.41 12.58 6.10
C CYS A 87 21.93 12.67 6.26
N GLU A 88 22.66 11.58 6.01
CA GLU A 88 24.13 11.57 6.07
C GLU A 88 24.75 12.57 5.08
N LYS A 89 24.23 12.63 3.85
CA LYS A 89 24.69 13.60 2.84
C LYS A 89 24.40 15.04 3.25
N LEU A 90 23.24 15.28 3.87
CA LEU A 90 22.88 16.60 4.39
C LEU A 90 23.81 17.02 5.53
N GLU A 91 24.12 16.12 6.46
CA GLU A 91 25.07 16.39 7.55
C GLU A 91 26.48 16.71 7.03
N GLN A 92 26.98 15.95 6.06
CA GLN A 92 28.27 16.22 5.42
C GLN A 92 28.30 17.57 4.71
N THR A 93 27.20 17.94 4.06
CA THR A 93 27.07 19.23 3.35
C THR A 93 26.98 20.41 4.34
N VAL A 94 26.30 20.23 5.47
CA VAL A 94 26.24 21.25 6.53
C VAL A 94 27.60 21.39 7.21
N ALA A 95 28.35 20.30 7.39
CA ALA A 95 29.68 20.33 7.97
C ALA A 95 30.73 21.01 7.06
N SER A 96 30.55 20.93 5.74
CA SER A 96 31.43 21.58 4.77
C SER A 96 31.04 23.03 4.43
N ALA A 97 29.80 23.45 4.76
CA ALA A 97 29.36 24.83 4.61
C ALA A 97 29.80 25.70 5.80
N GLY A 98 30.34 26.89 5.53
CA GLY A 98 30.75 27.83 6.57
C GLY A 98 29.60 28.29 7.48
N PRO A 99 29.87 28.67 8.74
CA PRO A 99 28.85 28.90 9.77
C PRO A 99 27.83 30.01 9.48
N HIS A 100 28.09 30.88 8.50
CA HIS A 100 27.32 32.09 8.22
C HIS A 100 26.35 32.00 7.02
N GLU A 101 26.41 30.97 6.18
CA GLU A 101 25.62 30.90 4.93
C GLU A 101 24.45 29.91 4.96
N ASN A 102 24.30 29.09 6.00
CA ASN A 102 23.37 27.95 5.95
C ASN A 102 22.56 27.70 7.23
N GLY A 103 22.23 28.75 7.99
CA GLY A 103 21.38 28.66 9.19
C GLY A 103 20.05 27.93 8.93
N THR A 104 19.30 28.39 7.92
CA THR A 104 18.00 27.80 7.53
C THR A 104 18.13 26.36 7.04
N LEU A 105 19.21 26.01 6.34
CA LEU A 105 19.45 24.64 5.86
C LEU A 105 19.73 23.72 7.04
N ARG A 106 20.58 24.15 7.98
CA ARG A 106 20.88 23.42 9.21
C ARG A 106 19.63 23.22 10.06
N ASP A 107 18.78 24.23 10.19
CA ASP A 107 17.51 24.13 10.92
C ASP A 107 16.54 23.16 10.23
N THR A 108 16.48 23.19 8.89
CA THR A 108 15.65 22.25 8.10
C THR A 108 16.16 20.81 8.24
N VAL A 109 17.47 20.58 8.22
CA VAL A 109 18.08 19.26 8.42
C VAL A 109 17.77 18.72 9.81
N ASN A 110 17.90 19.56 10.85
CA ASN A 110 17.56 19.17 12.22
C ASN A 110 16.07 18.81 12.34
N LEU A 111 15.18 19.59 11.73
CA LEU A 111 13.75 19.31 11.72
C LEU A 111 13.44 17.96 11.05
N VAL A 112 14.03 17.68 9.89
CA VAL A 112 13.83 16.40 9.18
C VAL A 112 14.34 15.23 10.01
N ARG A 113 15.51 15.38 10.67
CA ARG A 113 16.06 14.36 11.58
C ARG A 113 15.13 14.10 12.76
N GLU A 114 14.61 15.13 13.40
CA GLU A 114 13.67 14.99 14.52
C GLU A 114 12.36 14.30 14.09
N GLN A 115 11.81 14.65 12.93
CA GLN A 115 10.64 13.96 12.38
C GLN A 115 10.96 12.48 12.13
N PHE A 116 12.16 12.16 11.63
CA PHE A 116 12.57 10.79 11.38
C PHE A 116 12.72 9.98 12.68
N THR A 117 13.41 10.52 13.68
CA THR A 117 13.54 9.88 15.00
C THR A 117 12.17 9.66 15.65
N ARG A 118 11.24 10.61 15.47
CA ARG A 118 9.86 10.46 15.95
C ARG A 118 9.13 9.32 15.24
N ILE A 119 9.23 9.23 13.91
CA ILE A 119 8.65 8.13 13.12
C ILE A 119 9.26 6.78 13.54
N GLN A 120 10.59 6.71 13.68
CA GLN A 120 11.28 5.50 14.16
C GLN A 120 10.86 5.08 15.56
N GLY A 121 10.73 6.03 16.49
CA GLY A 121 10.24 5.75 17.85
C GLY A 121 8.81 5.24 17.86
N GLN A 122 7.95 5.76 16.99
CA GLN A 122 6.59 5.27 16.82
C GLN A 122 6.55 3.86 16.21
N LEU A 123 7.48 3.52 15.31
CA LEU A 123 7.65 2.17 14.77
C LEU A 123 8.20 1.18 15.81
N ALA A 124 9.12 1.61 16.68
CA ALA A 124 9.72 0.77 17.73
C ALA A 124 8.79 0.55 18.94
N ALA A 125 7.96 1.55 19.29
CA ALA A 125 7.02 1.48 20.42
C ALA A 125 5.76 0.63 20.14
N GLY A 126 5.66 -0.01 18.96
CA GLY A 126 4.46 -0.73 18.56
C GLY A 126 3.22 0.17 18.45
N ALA A 127 3.40 1.49 18.29
CA ALA A 127 2.29 2.37 17.97
C ALA A 127 1.72 1.92 16.61
N PRO A 128 0.38 1.83 16.45
CA PRO A 128 -0.23 1.09 15.35
C PRO A 128 -0.18 1.90 14.04
N TRP A 129 0.98 1.83 13.38
CA TRP A 129 1.13 2.11 11.97
C TRP A 129 0.99 0.72 11.37
N HIS A 130 -0.09 0.49 10.63
CA HIS A 130 -0.66 -0.83 10.36
C HIS A 130 0.24 -1.68 9.45
N LEU A 131 1.37 -2.15 9.99
CA LEU A 131 2.09 -3.32 9.55
C LEU A 131 1.44 -4.52 10.25
N ARG A 132 0.16 -4.78 9.95
CA ARG A 132 -0.39 -6.09 10.25
C ARG A 132 0.25 -7.05 9.25
N LYS A 133 1.12 -7.93 9.77
CA LYS A 133 1.59 -9.12 9.05
C LYS A 133 0.36 -9.76 8.40
N CYS A 134 0.46 -10.06 7.11
CA CYS A 134 -0.54 -10.84 6.40
C CYS A 134 -0.85 -12.09 7.22
N GLY A 135 -2.00 -12.09 7.89
CA GLY A 135 -2.56 -13.28 8.47
C GLY A 135 -2.99 -14.15 7.31
N VAL A 136 -2.28 -15.27 7.11
CA VAL A 136 -2.76 -16.36 6.27
C VAL A 136 -4.22 -16.63 6.66
N PRO A 137 -5.18 -16.63 5.71
CA PRO A 137 -6.56 -16.93 6.06
C PRO A 137 -6.59 -18.33 6.68
N ARG A 138 -6.94 -18.40 7.97
CA ARG A 138 -7.32 -19.67 8.59
C ARG A 138 -8.60 -20.10 7.91
N LEU A 139 -8.49 -21.11 7.04
CA LEU A 139 -9.62 -21.94 6.62
C LEU A 139 -10.26 -22.51 7.89
N GLY A 140 -11.37 -21.90 8.29
CA GLY A 140 -12.27 -22.39 9.33
C GLY A 140 -13.12 -23.51 8.75
N LYS A 141 -13.22 -24.58 9.54
CA LYS A 141 -13.89 -25.85 9.25
C LYS A 141 -15.37 -25.71 8.96
#